data_AF-A0A8E0IS88-F1
#
_entry.id   AF-A0A8E0IS88-F1
#
_cell.length_a   1.000
_cell.length_b   1.000
_cell.length_c   1.000
_cell.angle_alpha   90.00
_cell.angle_beta   90.00
_cell.angle_gamma   90.00
#
_symmetry.space_group_name_H-M   'P 1'
#
loop_
_entity.id
_entity.type
_entity.pdbx_description
1 polymer ?
#
loop_
_entity_poly.entity_id
_entity_poly.type
_entity_poly.pdbx_seq_one_letter_code
_entity_poly.pdbx_strand_id
1 'polypeptide(L)'
;EIIYFVHHFPESSPFVQATGDVIGLLKRLIIHTEFKHMAKESFVQNFISSVLGFTVLEVMGFLPDGQPSRDTTFESLLDLYLSEVKE
;
A
#
# COMPACT_ATOMS: atom_id res chain seq x y z
N GLU A 1 5.83 20.90 6.56
CA GLU A 1 5.71 20.75 8.03
C GLU A 1 4.45 19.99 8.51
N ILE A 2 3.35 19.90 7.76
CA ILE A 2 2.16 19.10 8.16
C ILE A 2 2.42 17.58 8.23
N ILE A 3 3.21 17.01 7.31
CA ILE A 3 3.50 15.56 7.29
C ILE A 3 4.28 15.10 8.55
N TYR A 4 5.07 15.99 9.15
CA TYR A 4 5.84 15.70 10.37
C TYR A 4 4.98 15.68 11.64
N PHE A 5 3.79 16.30 11.65
CA PHE A 5 2.87 16.25 12.79
C PHE A 5 2.22 14.87 12.98
N VAL A 6 2.28 13.99 11.97
CA VAL A 6 1.57 12.70 11.97
C VAL A 6 2.38 11.56 12.60
N HIS A 7 3.69 11.72 12.85
CA HIS A 7 4.54 10.58 13.16
C HIS A 7 5.23 10.63 14.53
N HIS A 8 4.58 10.05 15.53
CA HIS A 8 5.20 9.37 16.68
C HIS A 8 4.27 8.27 17.22
N PHE A 9 3.82 7.35 16.35
CA PHE A 9 3.15 6.14 16.85
C PHE A 9 4.19 5.26 17.56
N PRO A 10 3.96 4.84 18.81
CA PRO A 10 4.85 3.90 19.48
C PRO A 10 5.00 2.62 18.66
N GLU A 11 6.20 2.03 18.64
CA GLU A 11 6.43 0.75 17.97
C GLU A 11 5.50 -0.35 18.50
N SER A 12 5.13 -0.27 19.78
CA SER A 12 4.19 -1.17 20.44
C SER A 12 2.72 -0.88 20.13
N SER A 13 2.41 0.14 19.32
CA SER A 13 1.02 0.47 18.99
C SER A 13 0.39 -0.61 18.09
N PRO A 14 -0.92 -0.88 18.22
CA PRO A 14 -1.60 -1.85 17.36
C PRO A 14 -1.46 -1.52 15.87
N PHE A 15 -1.41 -0.24 15.52
CA PHE A 15 -1.23 0.22 14.14
C PHE A 15 0.14 -0.17 13.56
N VAL A 16 1.23 0.10 14.29
CA VAL A 16 2.59 -0.24 13.83
C VAL A 16 2.79 -1.74 13.74
N GLN A 17 2.30 -2.50 14.73
CA GLN A 17 2.39 -3.97 14.73
C GLN A 17 1.62 -4.59 13.57
N ALA A 18 0.35 -4.21 13.38
CA ALA A 18 -0.46 -4.73 12.27
C ALA A 18 0.14 -4.37 10.90
N THR A 19 0.69 -3.16 10.76
CA THR A 19 1.40 -2.75 9.53
C THR A 19 2.63 -3.62 9.30
N GLY A 20 3.41 -3.91 10.35
CA GLY A 20 4.55 -4.82 10.31
C GLY A 20 4.17 -6.24 9.85
N ASP A 21 3.07 -6.78 10.37
CA ASP A 21 2.55 -8.10 9.99
C ASP A 21 2.15 -8.17 8.51
N VAL A 22 1.48 -7.12 8.00
CA VAL A 22 1.11 -7.00 6.59
C VAL A 22 2.35 -6.92 5.70
N ILE A 23 3.36 -6.10 6.08
CA ILE A 23 4.65 -6.04 5.38
C ILE A 23 5.30 -7.43 5.34
N GLY A 24 5.31 -8.14 6.47
CA GLY A 24 5.89 -9.48 6.57
C GLY A 24 5.18 -10.51 5.68
N LEU A 25 3.84 -10.48 5.64
CA LEU A 25 3.05 -11.33 4.76
C LEU A 25 3.36 -11.06 3.28
N LEU A 26 3.36 -9.79 2.87
CA LEU A 26 3.62 -9.41 1.48
C LEU A 26 5.02 -9.81 1.03
N LYS A 27 6.05 -9.58 1.86
CA LYS A 27 7.41 -10.04 1.59
C LYS A 27 7.49 -11.55 1.36
N ARG A 28 6.76 -12.34 2.15
CA ARG A 28 6.70 -13.81 1.96
C ARG A 28 6.00 -14.19 0.67
N LEU A 29 4.92 -13.49 0.31
CA LEU A 29 4.15 -13.77 -0.90
C LEU A 29 4.97 -13.50 -2.17
N ILE A 30 5.76 -12.42 -2.18
CA ILE A 30 6.54 -12.01 -3.36
C ILE A 30 7.98 -12.55 -3.38
N ILE A 31 8.36 -13.41 -2.42
CA ILE A 31 9.76 -13.82 -2.23
C ILE A 31 10.36 -14.50 -3.47
N HIS A 32 9.54 -15.20 -4.24
CA HIS A 32 9.93 -15.89 -5.46
C HIS A 32 9.47 -15.17 -6.74
N THR A 33 8.86 -13.99 -6.61
CA THR A 33 8.38 -13.21 -7.74
C THR A 33 9.52 -12.44 -8.39
N GLU A 34 9.64 -12.52 -9.70
CA GLU A 34 10.49 -11.60 -10.47
C GLU A 34 9.68 -10.38 -10.88
N PHE A 35 10.32 -9.22 -10.87
CA PHE A 35 9.71 -7.95 -11.25
C PHE A 35 10.43 -7.41 -12.48
N LYS A 36 9.69 -6.73 -13.35
CA LYS A 36 10.20 -6.19 -14.62
C LYS A 36 11.24 -5.10 -14.37
N HIS A 37 10.91 -4.13 -13.51
CA HIS A 37 11.73 -2.94 -13.30
C HIS A 37 12.03 -2.65 -11.82
N MET A 38 11.21 -3.15 -10.90
CA MET A 38 11.28 -2.77 -9.49
C MET A 38 12.05 -3.78 -8.62
N ALA A 39 12.85 -3.30 -7.67
CA ALA A 39 13.40 -4.15 -6.63
C ALA A 39 12.28 -4.66 -5.70
N LYS A 40 12.42 -5.89 -5.17
CA LYS A 40 11.40 -6.53 -4.31
C LYS A 40 11.03 -5.67 -3.11
N GLU A 41 12.02 -5.12 -2.42
CA GLU A 41 11.82 -4.28 -1.25
C GLU A 41 11.07 -2.99 -1.60
N SER A 42 11.43 -2.37 -2.72
CA SER A 42 10.75 -1.18 -3.24
C SER A 42 9.30 -1.49 -3.62
N PHE A 43 9.04 -2.66 -4.22
CA PHE A 43 7.67 -3.10 -4.54
C PHE A 43 6.81 -3.20 -3.28
N VAL A 44 7.29 -3.88 -2.24
CA VAL A 44 6.53 -4.03 -0.99
C VAL A 44 6.25 -2.69 -0.33
N GLN A 45 7.28 -1.82 -0.25
CA GLN A 45 7.13 -0.51 0.38
C GLN A 45 6.13 0.35 -0.39
N ASN A 46 6.27 0.43 -1.71
CA ASN A 46 5.39 1.22 -2.57
C ASN A 46 3.96 0.69 -2.53
N PHE A 47 3.77 -0.63 -2.68
CA PHE A 47 2.44 -1.26 -2.65
C PHE A 47 1.70 -0.94 -1.35
N ILE A 48 2.37 -1.11 -0.20
CA ILE A 48 1.77 -0.86 1.10
C ILE A 48 1.50 0.63 1.31
N SER A 49 2.41 1.52 0.90
CA SER A 49 2.18 2.96 0.95
C SER A 49 0.98 3.37 0.10
N SER A 50 0.82 2.78 -1.09
CA SER A 50 -0.32 3.04 -1.97
C SER A 50 -1.64 2.54 -1.39
N VAL A 51 -1.68 1.31 -0.86
CA VAL A 51 -2.88 0.75 -0.22
C VAL A 51 -3.25 1.55 1.03
N LEU A 52 -2.31 1.79 1.95
CA LEU A 52 -2.56 2.58 3.16
C LEU A 52 -2.97 4.01 2.82
N GLY A 53 -2.31 4.65 1.85
CA GLY A 53 -2.67 5.98 1.38
C GLY A 53 -4.09 6.02 0.84
N PHE A 54 -4.47 5.04 0.01
CA PHE A 54 -5.83 4.92 -0.51
C PHE A 54 -6.85 4.74 0.62
N THR A 55 -6.62 3.81 1.55
CA THR A 55 -7.52 3.55 2.67
C THR A 55 -7.65 4.76 3.59
N VAL A 56 -6.57 5.49 3.87
CA VAL A 56 -6.63 6.72 4.68
C VAL A 56 -7.48 7.78 3.99
N LEU A 57 -7.27 8.00 2.69
CA LEU A 57 -8.08 8.95 1.92
C LEU A 57 -9.55 8.53 1.87
N GLU A 58 -9.82 7.22 1.79
CA GLU A 58 -11.17 6.66 1.82
C GLU A 58 -11.87 6.91 3.16
N VAL A 59 -11.23 6.52 4.27
CA VAL A 59 -11.77 6.67 5.62
C VAL A 59 -11.99 8.15 5.97
N MET A 60 -11.13 9.04 5.50
CA MET A 60 -11.27 10.48 5.69
C MET A 60 -12.35 11.12 4.78
N GLY A 61 -12.93 10.36 3.84
CA GLY A 61 -13.94 10.87 2.91
C GLY A 61 -13.37 11.79 1.83
N PHE A 62 -12.06 11.72 1.56
CA PHE A 62 -11.41 12.51 0.52
C PHE A 62 -11.47 11.86 -0.87
N LEU A 63 -11.80 10.58 -0.96
CA LEU A 63 -12.02 9.92 -2.24
C LEU A 63 -13.38 10.30 -2.82
N PRO A 64 -13.45 10.68 -4.11
CA PRO A 64 -14.70 11.05 -4.76
C PRO A 64 -15.71 9.89 -4.72
N ASP A 65 -16.98 10.21 -4.53
CA ASP A 65 -18.11 9.26 -4.58
C ASP A 65 -18.60 8.99 -6.04
N GLY A 66 -17.86 9.48 -7.04
CA GLY A 66 -18.26 9.52 -8.44
C GLY A 66 -17.64 8.42 -9.32
N GLN A 67 -17.55 8.70 -10.63
CA GLN A 67 -16.90 7.83 -11.62
C GLN A 67 -15.44 8.28 -11.87
N PRO A 68 -14.46 7.36 -11.91
CA PRO A 68 -14.60 5.93 -11.64
C PRO A 68 -14.93 5.66 -10.17
N SER A 69 -15.66 4.57 -9.90
CA SER A 69 -15.99 4.19 -8.52
C SER A 69 -14.73 3.95 -7.70
N ARG A 70 -14.87 4.00 -6.37
CA ARG A 70 -13.77 3.68 -5.44
C ARG A 70 -13.22 2.28 -5.70
N ASP A 71 -14.10 1.30 -5.91
CA ASP A 71 -13.72 -0.08 -6.23
C ASP A 71 -12.90 -0.14 -7.52
N THR A 72 -13.34 0.51 -8.60
CA THR A 72 -12.61 0.54 -9.86
C THR A 72 -11.25 1.24 -9.74
N THR A 73 -11.18 2.28 -8.91
CA THR A 73 -9.91 3.00 -8.66
C THR A 73 -8.94 2.14 -7.85
N PHE A 74 -9.45 1.38 -6.87
CA PHE A 74 -8.66 0.44 -6.10
C PHE A 74 -8.17 -0.74 -6.96
N GLU A 75 -9.05 -1.33 -7.78
CA GLU A 75 -8.70 -2.37 -8.75
C GLU A 75 -7.60 -1.89 -9.72
N SER A 76 -7.74 -0.68 -10.27
CA SER A 76 -6.73 -0.10 -11.16
C SER A 76 -5.38 0.08 -10.46
N LEU A 77 -5.39 0.41 -9.16
CA LEU A 77 -4.18 0.49 -8.34
C LEU A 77 -3.55 -0.90 -8.18
N LEU A 78 -4.33 -1.94 -7.94
CA LEU A 78 -3.82 -3.32 -7.86
C LEU A 78 -3.24 -3.76 -9.20
N ASP A 79 -3.94 -3.50 -10.30
CA ASP A 79 -3.51 -3.86 -11.66
C ASP A 79 -2.18 -3.21 -12.04
N LEU A 80 -1.96 -1.94 -11.64
CA LEU A 80 -0.69 -1.26 -11.84
C LEU A 80 0.47 -2.06 -11.21
N TYR A 81 0.31 -2.52 -9.97
CA TYR A 81 1.34 -3.31 -9.29
C TYR A 81 1.46 -4.72 -9.86
N LEU A 82 0.36 -5.37 -10.24
CA LEU A 82 0.41 -6.68 -10.91
C LEU A 82 1.12 -6.59 -12.26
N SER A 83 0.99 -5.47 -12.97
CA SER A 83 1.68 -5.25 -14.24
C SER A 83 3.21 -5.22 -14.12
N GLU A 84 3.75 -4.96 -12.93
CA GLU A 84 5.20 -5.01 -12.66
C GLU A 84 5.73 -6.43 -12.46
N VAL A 85 4.85 -7.40 -12.20
CA VAL A 85 5.24 -8.81 -12.09
C VAL A 85 5.65 -9.33 -13.47
N LYS A 86 6.80 -10.00 -13.51
CA LYS A 86 7.31 -10.68 -14.70
C LYS A 86 6.68 -12.08 -14.76
N GLU A 87 6.03 -12.38 -15.88
CA GLU A 87 5.43 -13.69 -16.19
C GLU A 87 6.48 -14.80 -16.29
#